data_AF-A0A940U7D9-F1
#
_entry.id   AF-A0A940U7D9-F1
#
_cell.length_a   1.000
_cell.length_b   1.000
_cell.length_c   1.000
_cell.angle_alpha   90.00
_cell.angle_beta   90.00
_cell.angle_gamma   90.00
#
_symmetry.space_group_name_H-M   'P 1'
#
loop_
_entity.id
_entity.type
_entity.pdbx_description
1 polymer ?
#
loop_
_entity_poly.entity_id
_entity_poly.type
_entity_poly.pdbx_seq_one_letter_code
_entity_poly.pdbx_strand_id
1 'polypeptide(L)'
;MSFETNVDKIHWSKRTPEVTKKRGKEFLDRLIIFVRYPEPGKTKTRLIPALGPEGAADLHRRMSEHTLAWTRKLQNASAVSLEIRFAGGNENRFHQWLGSDIPCFHQGNGDLGERMARAFNEAFQAGMSRVILVGTDCPDLTEGLVEKALEALNHHDVVLGPARDG
;
A
#
# COMPACT_ATOMS: atom_id res chain seq x y z
N MET A 1 -39.40 30.75 -16.42
CA MET A 1 -37.95 30.51 -16.61
C MET A 1 -37.52 29.57 -15.52
N SER A 2 -37.50 28.29 -15.86
CA SER A 2 -37.16 27.17 -14.98
C SER A 2 -35.68 26.90 -15.12
N PHE A 3 -34.98 26.73 -14.01
CA PHE A 3 -33.69 26.04 -13.98
C PHE A 3 -33.76 25.03 -12.83
N GLU A 4 -34.31 23.86 -13.14
CA GLU A 4 -34.05 22.63 -12.39
C GLU A 4 -32.63 22.18 -12.77
N THR A 5 -31.70 22.23 -11.82
CA THR A 5 -30.42 21.55 -11.98
C THR A 5 -30.62 20.08 -11.64
N ASN A 6 -30.69 19.30 -12.71
CA ASN A 6 -30.71 17.85 -12.78
C ASN A 6 -29.60 17.22 -11.92
N VAL A 7 -30.02 16.50 -10.88
CA VAL A 7 -29.19 15.70 -9.96
C VAL A 7 -29.23 14.28 -10.51
N ASP A 8 -28.17 13.83 -11.21
CA ASP A 8 -27.98 12.44 -11.68
C ASP A 8 -26.71 12.40 -12.56
N LYS A 9 -25.73 11.49 -12.52
CA LYS A 9 -25.51 10.19 -11.89
C LYS A 9 -23.99 9.98 -11.81
N ILE A 10 -23.40 9.93 -10.62
CA ILE A 10 -22.08 9.30 -10.43
C ILE A 10 -22.35 7.93 -9.86
N HIS A 11 -22.16 6.90 -10.68
CA HIS A 11 -22.32 5.51 -10.31
C HIS A 11 -21.12 5.10 -9.45
N TRP A 12 -21.16 5.41 -8.16
CA TRP A 12 -20.26 4.82 -7.18
C TRP A 12 -20.60 3.34 -7.07
N SER A 13 -19.79 2.49 -7.71
CA SER A 13 -19.77 1.06 -7.44
C SER A 13 -19.50 0.89 -5.94
N LYS A 14 -20.56 0.63 -5.17
CA LYS A 14 -20.48 0.27 -3.75
C LYS A 14 -19.86 -1.13 -3.66
N ARG A 15 -18.55 -1.23 -3.86
CA ARG A 15 -17.79 -2.32 -3.25
C ARG A 15 -17.34 -1.81 -1.89
N THR A 16 -18.19 -2.00 -0.89
CA THR A 16 -17.70 -2.17 0.47
C THR A 16 -16.61 -3.25 0.41
N PRO A 17 -15.36 -2.98 0.82
CA PRO A 17 -14.41 -4.05 0.99
C PRO A 17 -15.00 -4.95 2.08
N GLU A 18 -15.49 -6.13 1.70
CA GLU A 18 -15.77 -7.16 2.67
C GLU A 18 -14.51 -7.30 3.51
N VAL A 19 -14.64 -7.11 4.82
CA VAL A 19 -13.65 -7.53 5.80
C VAL A 19 -13.29 -8.95 5.39
N THR A 20 -12.04 -9.15 4.94
CA THR A 20 -11.58 -10.41 4.37
C THR A 20 -11.54 -11.46 5.47
N LYS A 21 -12.71 -12.04 5.77
CA LYS A 21 -12.94 -13.14 6.69
C LYS A 21 -12.37 -14.41 6.06
N LYS A 22 -11.04 -14.54 6.02
CA LYS A 22 -10.42 -15.86 5.97
C LYS A 22 -10.68 -16.50 7.34
N ARG A 23 -11.71 -17.36 7.41
CA ARG A 23 -12.07 -18.27 8.52
C ARG A 23 -11.54 -17.83 9.91
N GLY A 24 -12.32 -17.05 10.65
CA GLY A 24 -12.21 -16.95 12.11
C GLY A 24 -11.18 -15.99 12.70
N LYS A 25 -10.41 -15.22 11.92
CA LYS A 25 -9.53 -14.16 12.43
C LYS A 25 -10.12 -12.79 12.09
N GLU A 26 -10.60 -12.04 13.08
CA GLU A 26 -10.84 -10.60 12.91
C GLU A 26 -9.48 -9.90 12.94
N PHE A 27 -9.14 -9.22 11.85
CA PHE A 27 -7.94 -8.40 11.77
C PHE A 27 -8.30 -6.99 12.21
N LEU A 28 -7.75 -6.54 13.33
CA LEU A 28 -7.87 -5.16 13.78
C LEU A 28 -6.74 -4.27 13.21
N ASP A 29 -5.69 -4.90 12.69
CA ASP A 29 -4.51 -4.22 12.19
C ASP A 29 -4.33 -4.43 10.69
N ARG A 30 -3.92 -3.36 10.00
CA ARG A 30 -3.62 -3.37 8.57
C ARG A 30 -2.22 -2.82 8.31
N LEU A 31 -1.45 -3.55 7.51
CA LEU A 31 -0.25 -3.03 6.85
C LEU A 31 -0.54 -2.78 5.37
N ILE A 32 -0.41 -1.53 4.96
CA ILE A 32 -0.58 -1.05 3.59
C ILE A 32 0.81 -0.85 2.97
N ILE A 33 1.05 -1.50 1.83
CA ILE A 33 2.31 -1.39 1.08
C ILE A 33 2.09 -0.55 -0.17
N PHE A 34 2.69 0.64 -0.20
CA PHE A 34 2.75 1.48 -1.39
C PHE A 34 3.85 1.01 -2.32
N VAL A 35 3.46 0.66 -3.55
CA VAL A 35 4.38 0.16 -4.57
C VAL A 35 4.13 0.85 -5.90
N ARG A 36 5.20 1.07 -6.68
CA ARG A 36 5.11 1.51 -8.08
C ARG A 36 5.53 0.38 -8.99
N TYR A 37 4.89 0.27 -10.16
CA TYR A 37 5.27 -0.74 -11.15
C TYR A 37 6.70 -0.46 -11.67
N PRO A 38 7.61 -1.46 -11.70
CA PRO A 38 9.00 -1.32 -12.13
C PRO A 38 9.07 -1.20 -13.66
N GLU A 39 8.65 -0.07 -14.20
CA GLU A 39 8.78 0.25 -15.62
C GLU A 39 10.12 0.99 -15.86
N PRO A 40 10.93 0.54 -16.83
CA PRO A 40 12.14 1.23 -17.25
C PRO A 40 11.88 2.70 -17.54
N GLY A 41 12.74 3.57 -17.01
CA GLY A 41 12.61 5.02 -17.19
C GLY A 41 11.57 5.72 -16.29
N LYS A 42 10.73 4.98 -15.54
CA LYS A 42 9.69 5.57 -14.67
C LYS A 42 9.90 5.34 -13.17
N THR A 43 10.82 4.45 -12.81
CA THR A 43 11.18 4.14 -11.42
C THR A 43 12.65 4.42 -11.17
N LYS A 44 12.96 4.84 -9.93
CA LYS A 44 14.32 5.20 -9.49
C LYS A 44 15.08 6.06 -10.51
N THR A 45 14.41 7.09 -11.04
CA THR A 45 14.93 7.89 -12.16
C THR A 45 16.26 8.59 -11.84
N ARG A 46 16.49 8.94 -10.57
CA ARG A 46 17.77 9.47 -10.07
C ARG A 46 18.95 8.49 -10.23
N LEU A 47 18.68 7.18 -10.33
CA LEU A 47 19.70 6.14 -10.51
C LEU A 47 19.91 5.75 -11.97
N ILE A 48 19.09 6.25 -12.91
CA ILE A 48 19.25 5.97 -14.35
C ILE A 48 20.64 6.36 -14.87
N PRO A 49 21.26 7.50 -14.48
CA PRO A 49 22.61 7.83 -14.94
C PRO A 49 23.67 6.79 -14.56
N ALA A 50 23.47 6.05 -13.46
CA ALA A 50 24.41 5.04 -12.97
C ALA A 50 24.06 3.61 -13.41
N LEU A 51 22.77 3.27 -13.51
CA LEU A 51 22.28 1.91 -13.72
C LEU A 51 21.59 1.69 -15.08
N GLY A 52 21.36 2.76 -15.83
CA GLY A 52 20.47 2.75 -16.99
C GLY A 52 18.99 2.59 -16.61
N PRO A 53 18.06 2.78 -17.57
CA PRO A 53 16.62 2.63 -17.34
C PRO A 53 16.21 1.24 -16.85
N GLU A 54 16.81 0.20 -17.43
CA GLU A 54 16.54 -1.20 -17.07
C GLU A 54 17.09 -1.55 -15.68
N GLY A 55 18.34 -1.18 -15.38
CA GLY A 55 18.93 -1.45 -14.07
C GLY A 55 18.24 -0.71 -12.93
N ALA A 56 17.75 0.51 -13.18
CA ALA A 56 16.93 1.24 -12.21
C ALA A 56 15.58 0.54 -11.93
N ALA A 57 14.93 0.00 -12.96
CA ALA A 57 13.69 -0.75 -12.82
C ALA A 57 13.90 -2.11 -12.14
N ASP A 58 14.97 -2.83 -12.48
CA ASP A 58 15.33 -4.11 -11.82
C ASP A 58 15.63 -3.91 -10.33
N LEU A 59 16.39 -2.86 -9.98
CA LEU A 59 16.62 -2.52 -8.58
C LEU A 59 15.30 -2.25 -7.86
N HIS A 60 14.41 -1.44 -8.44
CA HIS A 60 13.08 -1.15 -7.88
C HIS A 60 12.24 -2.41 -7.68
N ARG A 61 12.28 -3.32 -8.66
CA ARG A 61 11.63 -4.63 -8.59
C ARG A 61 12.14 -5.43 -7.39
N ARG A 62 13.45 -5.59 -7.26
CA ARG A 62 14.08 -6.38 -6.19
C ARG A 62 13.81 -5.82 -4.80
N MET A 63 13.81 -4.50 -4.63
CA MET A 63 13.42 -3.86 -3.36
C MET A 63 11.96 -4.14 -3.01
N SER A 64 11.06 -4.01 -3.98
CA SER A 64 9.63 -4.29 -3.79
C SER A 64 9.35 -5.76 -3.45
N GLU A 65 10.02 -6.68 -4.13
CA GLU A 65 9.96 -8.11 -3.84
C GLU A 65 10.52 -8.45 -2.46
N HIS A 66 11.62 -7.81 -2.06
CA HIS A 66 12.20 -7.96 -0.72
C HIS A 66 11.21 -7.50 0.37
N THR A 67 10.59 -6.32 0.18
CA THR A 67 9.57 -5.82 1.10
C THR A 67 8.42 -6.82 1.24
N LEU A 68 7.89 -7.31 0.11
CA LEU A 68 6.77 -8.23 0.13
C LEU A 68 7.10 -9.61 0.71
N ALA A 69 8.35 -10.06 0.56
CA ALA A 69 8.79 -11.33 1.12
C ALA A 69 8.71 -11.33 2.65
N TRP A 70 9.11 -10.25 3.32
CA TRP A 70 9.00 -10.17 4.78
C TRP A 70 7.57 -9.83 5.23
N THR A 71 6.80 -9.02 4.50
CA THR A 71 5.40 -8.74 4.90
C THR A 71 4.56 -10.01 4.88
N ARG A 72 4.80 -10.90 3.92
CA ARG A 72 4.14 -12.22 3.88
C ARG A 72 4.46 -13.08 5.10
N LYS A 73 5.68 -12.99 5.64
CA LYS A 73 6.04 -13.68 6.89
C LYS A 73 5.23 -13.11 8.06
N LEU A 74 5.14 -11.78 8.15
CA LEU A 74 4.33 -11.09 9.15
C LEU A 74 2.85 -11.51 9.09
N GLN A 75 2.25 -11.65 7.90
CA GLN A 75 0.87 -12.09 7.76
C GLN A 75 0.62 -13.49 8.36
N ASN A 76 1.62 -14.38 8.26
CA ASN A 76 1.52 -15.74 8.79
C ASN A 76 1.80 -15.79 10.30
N ALA A 77 2.68 -14.93 10.80
CA ALA A 77 3.07 -14.88 12.21
C ALA A 77 2.07 -14.10 13.08
N SER A 78 1.44 -13.06 12.53
CA SER A 78 0.70 -12.05 13.30
C SER A 78 -0.77 -11.94 12.86
N ALA A 79 -1.61 -11.28 13.67
CA ALA A 79 -2.98 -10.93 13.32
C ALA A 79 -3.04 -9.61 12.53
N VAL A 80 -2.13 -9.44 11.56
CA VAL A 80 -2.05 -8.25 10.71
C VAL A 80 -2.52 -8.60 9.31
N SER A 81 -3.51 -7.86 8.82
CA SER A 81 -3.95 -7.97 7.42
C SER A 81 -3.04 -7.17 6.50
N LEU A 82 -2.83 -7.65 5.27
CA LEU A 82 -1.99 -6.98 4.28
C LEU A 82 -2.83 -6.42 3.14
N GLU A 83 -2.36 -5.31 2.58
CA GLU A 83 -2.91 -4.70 1.37
C GLU A 83 -1.81 -4.03 0.55
N ILE A 84 -1.87 -4.16 -0.77
CA ILE A 84 -0.99 -3.47 -1.71
C ILE A 84 -1.74 -2.30 -2.35
N ARG A 85 -1.12 -1.13 -2.35
CA ARG A 85 -1.59 0.07 -3.04
C ARG A 85 -0.61 0.42 -4.15
N PHE A 86 -1.03 0.22 -5.39
CA PHE A 86 -0.15 0.36 -6.55
C PHE A 86 -0.33 1.63 -7.36
N ALA A 87 0.74 2.10 -7.98
CA ALA A 87 0.72 3.15 -9.00
C ALA A 87 1.51 2.73 -10.25
N GLY A 88 1.06 3.19 -11.42
CA GLY A 88 1.59 2.73 -12.71
C GLY A 88 1.16 1.30 -13.03
N GLY A 89 1.39 0.86 -14.27
CA GLY A 89 0.93 -0.46 -14.71
C GLY A 89 -0.59 -0.64 -14.60
N ASN A 90 -1.03 -1.88 -14.40
CA ASN A 90 -2.42 -2.23 -14.14
C ASN A 90 -2.50 -3.45 -13.21
N GLU A 91 -3.68 -3.74 -12.68
CA GLU A 91 -3.92 -4.84 -11.73
C GLU A 91 -3.39 -6.19 -12.24
N ASN A 92 -3.65 -6.53 -13.52
CA ASN A 92 -3.17 -7.79 -14.12
C ASN A 92 -1.64 -7.90 -14.09
N ARG A 93 -0.91 -6.82 -14.40
CA ARG A 93 0.55 -6.80 -14.35
C ARG A 93 1.07 -6.96 -12.92
N PHE A 94 0.37 -6.41 -11.94
CA PHE A 94 0.70 -6.61 -10.52
C PHE A 94 0.44 -8.04 -10.07
N HIS A 95 -0.70 -8.64 -10.45
CA HIS A 95 -0.98 -10.03 -10.14
C HIS A 95 0.02 -11.00 -10.79
N GLN A 96 0.46 -10.72 -12.02
CA GLN A 96 1.50 -11.51 -12.67
C GLN A 96 2.87 -11.38 -12.00
N TRP A 97 3.20 -10.19 -11.50
CA TRP A 97 4.49 -9.94 -10.86
C TRP A 97 4.53 -10.41 -9.41
N LEU A 98 3.55 -9.99 -8.62
CA LEU A 98 3.55 -10.17 -7.18
C LEU A 98 2.70 -11.36 -6.75
N GLY A 99 1.83 -11.90 -7.60
CA GLY A 99 0.81 -12.85 -7.20
C GLY A 99 -0.49 -12.17 -6.74
N SER A 100 -1.49 -12.98 -6.41
CA SER A 100 -2.84 -12.56 -6.01
C SER A 100 -3.21 -12.94 -4.57
N ASP A 101 -2.22 -13.32 -3.76
CA ASP A 101 -2.38 -13.69 -2.36
C ASP A 101 -2.70 -12.49 -1.45
N ILE A 102 -2.25 -11.30 -1.85
CA ILE A 102 -2.49 -10.02 -1.17
C ILE A 102 -3.42 -9.15 -2.03
N PRO A 103 -4.51 -8.59 -1.46
CA PRO A 103 -5.38 -7.66 -2.16
C PRO A 103 -4.61 -6.45 -2.72
N CYS A 104 -4.83 -6.14 -4.00
CA CYS A 104 -4.18 -5.04 -4.70
C CYS A 104 -5.21 -3.98 -5.12
N PHE A 105 -4.96 -2.72 -4.78
CA PHE A 105 -5.82 -1.59 -5.17
C PHE A 105 -4.98 -0.46 -5.77
N HIS A 106 -5.56 0.29 -6.71
CA HIS A 106 -4.88 1.46 -7.25
C HIS A 106 -4.76 2.55 -6.17
N GLN A 107 -3.62 3.25 -6.11
CA GLN A 107 -3.43 4.40 -5.20
C GLN A 107 -4.40 5.54 -5.50
N GLY A 108 -4.87 5.62 -6.75
CA GLY A 108 -5.70 6.70 -7.27
C GLY A 108 -4.88 7.93 -7.71
N ASN A 109 -5.59 8.96 -8.13
CA ASN A 109 -4.99 10.24 -8.53
C ASN A 109 -4.70 11.12 -7.32
N GLY A 110 -3.96 12.20 -7.56
CA GLY A 110 -3.53 13.16 -6.53
C GLY A 110 -2.04 13.06 -6.20
N ASP A 111 -1.60 13.91 -5.28
CA ASP A 111 -0.26 13.86 -4.70
C ASP A 111 -0.09 12.68 -3.72
N LEU A 112 1.09 12.54 -3.11
CA LEU A 112 1.36 11.45 -2.19
C LEU A 112 0.48 11.53 -0.93
N GLY A 113 0.28 12.73 -0.38
CA GLY A 113 -0.54 12.96 0.81
C GLY A 113 -1.98 12.55 0.58
N GLU A 114 -2.57 12.95 -0.54
CA GLU A 114 -3.94 12.60 -0.94
C GLU A 114 -4.10 11.08 -1.11
N ARG A 115 -3.11 10.40 -1.69
CA ARG A 115 -3.12 8.94 -1.84
C ARG A 115 -3.01 8.23 -0.49
N MET A 116 -2.14 8.69 0.40
CA MET A 116 -2.01 8.14 1.75
C MET A 116 -3.30 8.32 2.53
N ALA A 117 -3.86 9.54 2.55
CA ALA A 117 -5.11 9.85 3.24
C ALA A 117 -6.26 8.96 2.75
N ARG A 118 -6.37 8.73 1.44
CA ARG A 118 -7.34 7.79 0.86
C ARG A 118 -7.16 6.37 1.39
N ALA A 119 -5.93 5.85 1.36
CA ALA A 119 -5.64 4.49 1.82
C ALA A 119 -5.96 4.31 3.32
N PHE A 120 -5.60 5.29 4.17
CA PHE A 120 -5.95 5.28 5.58
C PHE A 120 -7.46 5.31 5.80
N ASN A 121 -8.16 6.26 5.16
CA ASN A 121 -9.61 6.41 5.31
C ASN A 121 -10.36 5.13 4.91
N GLU A 122 -9.98 4.51 3.79
CA GLU A 122 -10.60 3.25 3.35
C GLU A 122 -10.32 2.09 4.32
N ALA A 123 -9.12 2.01 4.90
CA ALA A 123 -8.79 1.01 5.90
C ALA A 123 -9.59 1.20 7.20
N PHE A 124 -9.70 2.43 7.71
CA PHE A 124 -10.52 2.73 8.90
C PHE A 124 -12.02 2.47 8.65
N GLN A 125 -12.53 2.83 7.46
CA GLN A 125 -13.91 2.52 7.07
C GLN A 125 -14.17 1.00 6.96
N ALA A 126 -13.14 0.21 6.67
CA ALA A 126 -13.20 -1.25 6.70
C ALA A 126 -13.10 -1.84 8.13
N GLY A 127 -13.10 -1.01 9.17
CA GLY A 127 -13.10 -1.43 10.58
C GLY A 127 -11.73 -1.72 11.16
N MET A 128 -10.64 -1.34 10.48
CA MET A 128 -9.29 -1.45 11.06
C MET A 128 -9.14 -0.46 12.20
N SER A 129 -8.57 -0.88 13.32
CA SER A 129 -8.28 -0.03 14.48
C SER A 129 -6.91 0.63 14.37
N ARG A 130 -5.91 -0.08 13.85
CA ARG A 130 -4.55 0.44 13.63
C ARG A 130 -4.13 0.17 12.20
N VAL A 131 -3.54 1.19 11.57
CA VAL A 131 -3.12 1.11 10.17
C VAL A 131 -1.69 1.63 10.07
N ILE A 132 -0.83 0.83 9.44
CA ILE A 132 0.54 1.21 9.12
C ILE A 132 0.66 1.28 7.61
N LEU A 133 1.30 2.32 7.11
CA LEU A 133 1.59 2.50 5.68
C LEU A 133 3.09 2.57 5.48
N VAL A 134 3.59 1.80 4.51
CA VAL A 134 5.01 1.74 4.18
C VAL A 134 5.23 1.80 2.67
N GLY A 135 6.36 2.37 2.25
CA GLY A 135 6.84 2.27 0.87
C GLY A 135 7.77 1.07 0.69
N THR A 136 8.07 0.72 -0.56
CA THR A 136 9.05 -0.33 -0.90
C THR A 136 10.50 0.17 -1.00
N ASP A 137 10.72 1.45 -0.73
CA ASP A 137 12.01 2.12 -0.94
C ASP A 137 12.95 2.06 0.27
N CYS A 138 12.50 1.49 1.40
CA CYS A 138 13.29 1.33 2.62
C CYS A 138 13.56 -0.17 2.86
N PRO A 139 14.72 -0.71 2.44
CA PRO A 139 15.06 -2.12 2.64
C PRO A 139 15.27 -2.48 4.11
N ASP A 140 15.55 -1.49 4.98
CA ASP A 140 15.74 -1.70 6.43
C ASP A 140 14.42 -1.94 7.19
N LEU A 141 13.27 -1.76 6.51
CA LEU A 141 11.97 -2.04 7.08
C LEU A 141 11.78 -3.56 7.24
N THR A 142 11.48 -3.98 8.46
CA THR A 142 11.34 -5.40 8.84
C THR A 142 10.05 -5.64 9.61
N GLU A 143 9.68 -6.91 9.75
CA GLU A 143 8.59 -7.38 10.61
C GLU A 143 8.68 -6.79 12.03
N GLY A 144 9.85 -6.88 12.66
CA GLY A 144 10.04 -6.35 14.02
C GLY A 144 9.89 -4.83 14.13
N LEU A 145 10.08 -4.07 13.03
CA LEU A 145 9.82 -2.62 13.05
C LEU A 145 8.32 -2.34 12.98
N VAL A 146 7.56 -3.12 12.20
CA VAL A 146 6.09 -3.03 12.15
C VAL A 146 5.47 -3.40 13.49
N GLU A 147 5.96 -4.46 14.14
CA GLU A 147 5.49 -4.86 15.47
C GLU A 147 5.73 -3.76 16.52
N LYS A 148 6.92 -3.17 16.54
CA LYS A 148 7.23 -2.02 17.42
C LYS A 148 6.33 -0.82 17.14
N ALA A 149 6.01 -0.56 15.87
CA ALA A 149 5.09 0.52 15.51
C ALA A 149 3.66 0.22 16.01
N LEU A 150 3.18 -1.02 15.87
CA LEU A 150 1.87 -1.44 16.41
C LEU A 150 1.83 -1.35 17.93
N GLU A 151 2.92 -1.72 18.61
CA GLU A 151 3.04 -1.61 20.07
C GLU A 151 3.01 -0.13 20.50
N ALA A 152 3.76 0.74 19.83
CA ALA A 152 3.75 2.17 20.11
C ALA A 152 2.37 2.80 19.89
N LEU A 153 1.62 2.35 18.87
CA LEU A 153 0.24 2.78 18.60
C LEU A 153 -0.77 2.37 19.68
N ASN A 154 -0.41 1.52 20.64
CA ASN A 154 -1.24 1.29 21.83
C ASN A 154 -1.26 2.50 22.78
N HIS A 155 -0.26 3.38 22.66
CA HIS A 155 -0.02 4.47 23.59
C HIS A 155 0.03 5.84 22.90
N HIS A 156 -0.01 5.87 21.57
CA HIS A 156 0.13 7.08 20.76
C HIS A 156 -0.86 7.03 19.60
N ASP A 157 -1.42 8.17 19.22
CA ASP A 157 -2.34 8.26 18.08
C ASP A 157 -1.61 8.13 16.72
N VAL A 158 -0.34 8.54 16.68
CA VAL A 158 0.48 8.56 15.45
C VAL A 158 1.91 8.15 15.78
N VAL A 159 2.48 7.30 14.92
CA VAL A 159 3.90 6.90 14.94
C VAL A 159 4.50 7.18 13.57
N LEU A 160 5.63 7.90 13.53
CA LEU A 160 6.35 8.20 12.31
C LEU A 160 7.71 7.48 12.31
N GLY A 161 7.98 6.74 11.24
CA GLY A 161 9.29 6.14 11.00
C GLY A 161 10.21 7.15 10.30
N PRO A 162 11.30 7.61 10.92
CA PRO A 162 12.18 8.58 10.29
C PRO A 162 12.82 7.99 9.03
N ALA A 163 12.71 8.72 7.91
CA ALA A 163 13.47 8.44 6.70
C ALA A 163 14.81 9.19 6.76
N ARG A 164 15.87 8.62 6.19
CA ARG A 164 17.19 9.28 6.19
C ARG A 164 17.22 10.54 5.33
N ASP A 165 16.27 10.68 4.41
CA ASP A 165 16.16 11.76 3.44
C ASP A 165 15.12 12.84 3.80
N GLY A 166 14.45 12.73 4.96
CA GLY A 166 13.55 13.75 5.51
C GLY A 166 12.07 13.47 5.24
#